data_AF-A0A4S2TVS9-F1
#
_entry.id   AF-A0A4S2TVS9-F1
#
_cell.length_a   1.000
_cell.length_b   1.000
_cell.length_c   1.000
_cell.angle_alpha   90.00
_cell.angle_beta   90.00
_cell.angle_gamma   90.00
#
_symmetry.space_group_name_H-M   'P 1'
#
loop_
_entity.id
_entity.type
_entity.pdbx_description
1 polymer ?
#
loop_
_entity_poly.entity_id
_entity_poly.type
_entity_poly.pdbx_seq_one_letter_code
_entity_poly.pdbx_strand_id
1 'polypeptide(L)'
;MVAEPGGPDDEKPQSDEAHSAFARPAGTDRPAAPPEEDHPTSEFALPAGLTPEPQGPGSGPGTGSASGPETTGSAFALPSTYSVRDSPPAFTPAHGIPMVRLTKEAPWQDRMRTMLRMPVAERPAPEPVQRHDEAGPAVPRVLDLTLRIGELLLAGGEGAEDVEAAMFAVTRSYGLDRCEPTVTFTLLSISHQPSLVDDPVTASRTVRRRGTDYTRLAAVFRLIDDITTVEGEISLEEAYRRLAEIRRNRHPYPGWVLTLAAGGLAGAASVLVGGGPLVFVIAALGAMLGDRLAWLCAGRGLPEFYQFVVAAMPPAAMGVALTLTHWSDVRPSAVITGGLFALLPGRALVAGVQDGLTGYYITASARLLEVMYFFIAIVTGVLLALYGGLQLGAELNPEARFITHDRPVIQILASMVLTLSFAILLQQERATVLAVTLNGGVAWVVFGAMARTGGLSPVAATATAAGLVGLFGQLFSRYRYTSSLPFITAAIGPLLPGSATYFGLLGVAQNELDRGLASLSTAVATALAIAIGVNLGSEISRLFMRVPGAVGGANRRAAKRTRGF
;
A
#
# COMPACT_ATOMS: atom_id res chain seq x y z
N MET A 1 -19.81 -75.41 11.16
CA MET A 1 -19.10 -75.90 12.35
C MET A 1 -18.94 -74.69 13.28
N VAL A 2 -19.84 -74.54 14.27
CA VAL A 2 -19.59 -74.74 15.73
C VAL A 2 -18.68 -73.62 16.29
N ALA A 3 -18.94 -72.87 17.36
CA ALA A 3 -20.07 -72.59 18.25
C ALA A 3 -19.71 -71.36 19.13
N GLU A 4 -20.72 -70.59 19.54
CA GLU A 4 -20.93 -69.74 20.76
C GLU A 4 -19.89 -68.78 21.41
N PRO A 5 -20.37 -67.76 22.19
CA PRO A 5 -19.65 -66.53 22.55
C PRO A 5 -19.25 -66.38 24.05
N GLY A 6 -18.35 -65.44 24.35
CA GLY A 6 -18.16 -64.87 25.70
C GLY A 6 -16.74 -64.37 26.04
N GLY A 7 -16.60 -63.12 26.53
CA GLY A 7 -15.42 -62.65 27.29
C GLY A 7 -15.02 -61.17 27.05
N PRO A 8 -14.62 -60.39 28.09
CA PRO A 8 -14.84 -58.94 28.16
C PRO A 8 -13.62 -58.01 27.88
N ASP A 9 -13.95 -56.72 27.81
CA ASP A 9 -13.20 -55.48 27.58
C ASP A 9 -11.74 -55.38 28.07
N ASP A 10 -10.90 -54.75 27.23
CA ASP A 10 -9.47 -54.48 27.48
C ASP A 10 -9.21 -52.96 27.34
N GLU A 11 -9.16 -52.26 28.48
CA GLU A 11 -8.78 -50.84 28.60
C GLU A 11 -7.25 -50.66 28.65
N LYS A 12 -6.76 -49.60 28.00
CA LYS A 12 -5.34 -49.25 27.88
C LYS A 12 -4.67 -48.93 29.24
N PRO A 13 -3.38 -49.26 29.42
CA PRO A 13 -2.66 -49.04 30.68
C PRO A 13 -2.26 -47.56 30.89
N GLN A 14 -2.35 -47.10 32.14
CA GLN A 14 -1.88 -45.80 32.63
C GLN A 14 -0.34 -45.77 32.77
N SER A 15 0.25 -44.62 32.46
CA SER A 15 1.70 -44.40 32.46
C SER A 15 2.28 -44.12 33.86
N ASP A 16 3.39 -44.78 34.14
CA ASP A 16 4.27 -44.67 35.32
C ASP A 16 4.78 -43.23 35.55
N GLU A 17 4.40 -42.63 36.68
CA GLU A 17 5.08 -41.45 37.22
C GLU A 17 6.24 -41.87 38.13
N ALA A 18 7.40 -41.25 37.89
CA ALA A 18 8.68 -41.59 38.50
C ALA A 18 8.75 -41.22 39.99
N HIS A 19 8.85 -42.23 40.87
CA HIS A 19 9.28 -42.05 42.25
C HIS A 19 10.77 -42.36 42.42
N SER A 20 11.53 -41.30 42.72
CA SER A 20 12.97 -41.32 43.05
C SER A 20 13.28 -42.23 44.23
N ALA A 21 14.19 -43.18 44.03
CA ALA A 21 14.70 -44.11 45.00
C ALA A 21 15.61 -43.43 46.05
N PHE A 22 15.13 -43.32 47.28
CA PHE A 22 15.98 -43.19 48.47
C PHE A 22 15.68 -44.36 49.41
N ALA A 23 16.54 -45.38 49.38
CA ALA A 23 16.47 -46.51 50.31
C ALA A 23 16.91 -46.07 51.71
N ARG A 24 16.10 -46.37 52.73
CA ARG A 24 16.40 -46.05 54.15
C ARG A 24 17.30 -47.11 54.79
N PRO A 25 18.17 -46.76 55.77
CA PRO A 25 19.05 -47.71 56.46
C PRO A 25 18.29 -48.66 57.39
N ALA A 26 18.82 -49.88 57.55
CA ALA A 26 18.24 -50.94 58.39
C ALA A 26 18.31 -50.61 59.89
N GLY A 27 17.20 -50.79 60.62
CA GLY A 27 17.12 -50.62 62.07
C GLY A 27 16.02 -49.69 62.60
N THR A 28 15.04 -49.30 61.77
CA THR A 28 13.86 -48.55 62.25
C THR A 28 12.65 -49.47 62.31
N ASP A 29 12.16 -49.72 63.53
CA ASP A 29 10.94 -50.50 63.79
C ASP A 29 9.71 -49.80 63.20
N ARG A 30 8.84 -50.56 62.54
CA ARG A 30 7.52 -50.11 62.07
C ARG A 30 6.57 -49.94 63.27
N PRO A 31 5.86 -48.81 63.43
CA PRO A 31 4.54 -48.85 64.04
C PRO A 31 3.58 -49.57 63.08
N ALA A 32 2.74 -50.45 63.62
CA ALA A 32 1.71 -51.16 62.87
C ALA A 32 0.82 -50.17 62.09
N ALA A 33 0.48 -50.54 60.86
CA ALA A 33 -0.40 -49.76 60.00
C ALA A 33 -1.77 -49.53 60.69
N PRO A 34 -2.27 -48.28 60.79
CA PRO A 34 -3.66 -48.04 61.07
C PRO A 34 -4.52 -48.44 59.85
N PRO A 35 -5.79 -48.81 60.04
CA PRO A 35 -6.69 -49.17 58.95
C PRO A 35 -6.86 -48.02 57.95
N GLU A 36 -6.72 -48.32 56.66
CA GLU A 36 -7.28 -47.55 55.55
C GLU A 36 -8.81 -47.55 55.76
N GLU A 37 -9.56 -46.45 55.79
CA GLU A 37 -9.54 -45.27 54.93
C GLU A 37 -9.97 -44.03 55.75
N ASP A 38 -9.03 -43.42 56.46
CA ASP A 38 -9.06 -41.98 56.77
C ASP A 38 -8.38 -41.27 55.60
N HIS A 39 -9.15 -40.56 54.77
CA HIS A 39 -8.58 -39.64 53.79
C HIS A 39 -7.77 -38.54 54.51
N PRO A 40 -6.66 -38.05 53.92
CA PRO A 40 -5.92 -36.95 54.49
C PRO A 40 -6.82 -35.72 54.49
N THR A 41 -7.23 -35.30 55.68
CA THR A 41 -7.97 -34.07 55.86
C THR A 41 -7.11 -32.93 55.34
N SER A 42 -7.63 -32.26 54.32
CA SER A 42 -7.20 -30.92 53.94
C SER A 42 -7.04 -30.11 55.22
N GLU A 43 -5.89 -29.47 55.37
CA GLU A 43 -5.48 -28.60 56.49
C GLU A 43 -6.40 -27.37 56.71
N PHE A 44 -7.57 -27.35 56.07
CA PHE A 44 -8.61 -26.33 56.12
C PHE A 44 -9.97 -26.85 56.61
N ALA A 45 -10.06 -28.04 57.20
CA ALA A 45 -11.30 -28.52 57.79
C ALA A 45 -11.71 -27.66 58.99
N LEU A 46 -12.86 -26.98 58.88
CA LEU A 46 -13.43 -26.15 59.94
C LEU A 46 -13.77 -27.02 61.18
N PRO A 47 -13.41 -26.58 62.40
CA PRO A 47 -13.70 -27.34 63.62
C PRO A 47 -15.21 -27.56 63.82
N ALA A 48 -15.57 -28.75 64.33
CA ALA A 48 -16.94 -29.09 64.66
C ALA A 48 -17.50 -28.10 65.71
N GLY A 49 -18.55 -27.36 65.33
CA GLY A 49 -19.19 -26.33 66.15
C GLY A 49 -19.18 -24.91 65.54
N LEU A 50 -18.48 -24.70 64.42
CA LEU A 50 -18.52 -23.44 63.68
C LEU A 50 -19.50 -23.55 62.50
N THR A 51 -20.69 -22.98 62.63
CA THR A 51 -21.61 -22.81 61.49
C THR A 51 -21.12 -21.64 60.63
N PRO A 52 -20.87 -21.82 59.31
CA PRO A 52 -20.71 -20.69 58.41
C PRO A 52 -22.05 -19.95 58.33
N GLU A 53 -22.03 -18.62 58.45
CA GLU A 53 -23.24 -17.80 58.24
C GLU A 53 -23.85 -18.11 56.86
N PRO A 54 -25.18 -18.20 56.75
CA PRO A 54 -25.81 -18.47 55.47
C PRO A 54 -25.53 -17.31 54.50
N GLN A 55 -24.90 -17.64 53.37
CA GLN A 55 -24.85 -16.75 52.21
C GLN A 55 -26.30 -16.40 51.83
N GLY A 56 -26.66 -15.12 52.00
CA GLY A 56 -28.00 -14.63 51.70
C GLY A 56 -28.41 -14.91 50.25
N PRO A 57 -29.69 -15.23 49.99
CA PRO A 57 -30.17 -15.53 48.64
C PRO A 57 -30.12 -14.30 47.74
N GLY A 58 -29.96 -14.57 46.44
CA GLY A 58 -29.75 -13.59 45.37
C GLY A 58 -30.68 -12.39 45.37
N SER A 59 -30.10 -11.29 44.89
CA SER A 59 -30.72 -9.99 44.65
C SER A 59 -31.89 -10.06 43.65
N GLY A 60 -33.09 -9.77 44.14
CA GLY A 60 -34.15 -9.12 43.36
C GLY A 60 -34.10 -7.59 43.57
N PRO A 61 -34.61 -6.76 42.64
CA PRO A 61 -34.42 -5.31 42.69
C PRO A 61 -35.42 -4.67 43.66
N GLY A 62 -34.92 -3.95 44.68
CA GLY A 62 -35.78 -3.23 45.61
C GLY A 62 -35.01 -2.41 46.64
N THR A 63 -34.99 -1.09 46.41
CA THR A 63 -34.90 0.05 47.35
C THR A 63 -34.66 -0.24 48.85
N GLY A 64 -33.67 0.44 49.44
CA GLY A 64 -33.70 0.77 50.87
C GLY A 64 -32.34 0.85 51.56
N SER A 65 -31.99 2.05 52.00
CA SER A 65 -30.86 2.36 52.89
C SER A 65 -30.93 1.63 54.23
N ALA A 66 -29.84 1.00 54.68
CA ALA A 66 -29.51 0.87 56.10
C ALA A 66 -28.03 0.49 56.29
N SER A 67 -27.35 1.28 57.12
CA SER A 67 -26.04 1.03 57.71
C SER A 67 -26.04 -0.22 58.61
N GLY A 68 -25.15 -1.17 58.35
CA GLY A 68 -24.86 -2.38 59.15
C GLY A 68 -23.40 -2.83 58.94
N PRO A 69 -22.81 -3.61 59.87
CA PRO A 69 -21.41 -3.50 60.26
C PRO A 69 -20.43 -3.96 59.17
N GLU A 70 -19.28 -3.28 59.11
CA GLU A 70 -18.16 -3.57 58.22
C GLU A 70 -17.71 -5.03 58.39
N THR A 71 -18.17 -5.89 57.50
CA THR A 71 -17.56 -7.20 57.27
C THR A 71 -16.14 -6.95 56.79
N THR A 72 -15.15 -7.34 57.58
CA THR A 72 -13.73 -7.35 57.23
C THR A 72 -13.52 -8.32 56.06
N GLY A 73 -13.70 -7.79 54.83
CA GLY A 73 -13.36 -8.49 53.60
C GLY A 73 -11.85 -8.70 53.51
N SER A 74 -11.44 -9.88 53.06
CA SER A 74 -10.05 -10.19 52.74
C SER A 74 -9.44 -9.09 51.86
N ALA A 75 -8.22 -8.65 52.16
CA ALA A 75 -7.48 -7.69 51.34
C ALA A 75 -7.22 -8.17 49.89
N PHE A 76 -7.52 -9.45 49.62
CA PHE A 76 -7.44 -10.07 48.30
C PHE A 76 -8.81 -10.32 47.66
N ALA A 77 -9.91 -9.95 48.31
CA ALA A 77 -11.23 -10.00 47.69
C ALA A 77 -11.39 -8.83 46.72
N LEU A 78 -11.80 -9.12 45.49
CA LEU A 78 -12.12 -8.08 44.51
C LEU A 78 -13.28 -7.24 45.08
N PRO A 79 -13.19 -5.89 45.04
CA PRO A 79 -14.29 -5.03 45.47
C PRO A 79 -15.58 -5.44 44.76
N SER A 80 -16.72 -5.41 45.44
CA SER A 80 -18.02 -5.75 44.83
C SER A 80 -18.41 -4.85 43.65
N THR A 81 -17.73 -3.70 43.51
CA THR A 81 -17.83 -2.76 42.40
C THR A 81 -16.81 -2.99 41.28
N TYR A 82 -15.89 -3.95 41.43
CA TYR A 82 -14.89 -4.28 40.43
C TYR A 82 -15.44 -5.31 39.45
N SER A 83 -15.57 -4.88 38.19
CA SER A 83 -15.88 -5.74 37.06
C SER A 83 -14.66 -5.80 36.17
N VAL A 84 -14.21 -7.00 35.80
CA VAL A 84 -13.11 -7.18 34.83
C VAL A 84 -13.46 -6.52 33.48
N ARG A 85 -14.75 -6.45 33.14
CA ARG A 85 -15.27 -5.77 31.95
C ARG A 85 -15.12 -4.25 32.02
N ASP A 86 -15.07 -3.68 33.22
CA ASP A 86 -14.97 -2.23 33.47
C ASP A 86 -13.60 -1.82 34.03
N SER A 87 -12.61 -2.73 33.97
CA SER A 87 -11.28 -2.45 34.46
C SER A 87 -10.60 -1.35 33.61
N PRO A 88 -10.09 -0.27 34.23
CA PRO A 88 -9.32 0.72 33.48
C PRO A 88 -8.11 0.03 32.84
N PRO A 89 -7.67 0.46 31.65
CA PRO A 89 -6.57 -0.19 30.95
C PRO A 89 -5.37 -0.29 31.88
N ALA A 90 -4.87 -1.52 32.06
CA ALA A 90 -3.91 -1.95 33.06
C ALA A 90 -2.50 -1.31 32.97
N PHE A 91 -2.36 -0.20 32.23
CA PHE A 91 -1.11 0.49 32.08
C PHE A 91 -1.30 2.01 32.17
N THR A 92 -1.07 2.55 33.37
CA THR A 92 -0.75 3.97 33.54
C THR A 92 0.77 4.05 33.73
N PRO A 93 1.54 4.57 32.76
CA PRO A 93 2.98 4.75 32.95
C PRO A 93 3.26 5.65 34.16
N ALA A 94 4.42 5.50 34.80
CA ALA A 94 4.83 6.31 35.95
C ALA A 94 4.85 7.84 35.68
N HIS A 95 4.75 8.25 34.41
CA HIS A 95 4.73 9.64 33.96
C HIS A 95 3.34 10.11 33.48
N GLY A 96 2.29 9.31 33.69
CA GLY A 96 0.93 9.55 33.20
C GLY A 96 0.75 9.19 31.73
N ILE A 97 -0.51 9.06 31.29
CA ILE A 97 -0.85 8.85 29.88
C ILE A 97 -0.84 10.23 29.20
N PRO A 98 0.08 10.51 28.26
CA PRO A 98 0.01 11.75 27.51
C PRO A 98 -1.32 11.77 26.75
N MET A 99 -2.15 12.79 27.01
CA MET A 99 -3.42 12.98 26.31
C MET A 99 -3.13 13.45 24.88
N VAL A 100 -2.80 12.50 24.00
CA VAL A 100 -2.64 12.75 22.57
C VAL A 100 -4.03 12.82 21.95
N ARG A 101 -4.60 14.03 21.86
CA ARG A 101 -5.82 14.26 21.09
C ARG A 101 -5.48 14.25 19.60
N LEU A 102 -5.88 13.20 18.90
CA LEU A 102 -5.94 13.23 17.44
C LEU A 102 -7.04 14.23 17.06
N THR A 103 -6.74 15.17 16.16
CA THR A 103 -7.75 16.09 15.64
C THR A 103 -8.84 15.27 14.94
N LYS A 104 -10.06 15.24 15.50
CA LYS A 104 -11.20 14.49 14.93
C LYS A 104 -11.54 14.93 13.50
N GLU A 105 -11.18 16.17 13.14
CA GLU A 105 -11.43 16.82 11.85
C GLU A 105 -10.37 16.53 10.75
N ALA A 106 -9.28 15.83 11.08
CA ALA A 106 -8.28 15.45 10.07
C ALA A 106 -8.73 14.23 9.26
N PRO A 107 -8.32 14.09 7.98
CA PRO A 107 -8.65 12.93 7.17
C PRO A 107 -8.11 11.68 7.86
N TRP A 108 -8.84 10.56 7.75
CA TRP A 108 -8.47 9.34 8.46
C TRP A 108 -7.03 8.90 8.15
N GLN A 109 -6.52 9.13 6.93
CA GLN A 109 -5.17 8.76 6.52
C GLN A 109 -4.11 9.40 7.43
N ASP A 110 -4.25 10.70 7.70
CA ASP A 110 -3.29 11.44 8.49
C ASP A 110 -3.37 11.03 9.97
N ARG A 111 -4.60 10.76 10.47
CA ARG A 111 -4.82 10.24 11.83
C ARG A 111 -4.17 8.87 12.01
N MET A 112 -4.44 7.94 11.09
CA MET A 112 -3.94 6.55 11.18
C MET A 112 -2.43 6.46 11.00
N ARG A 113 -1.84 7.17 10.02
CA ARG A 113 -0.38 7.23 9.86
C ARG A 113 0.33 7.72 11.10
N THR A 114 -0.23 8.76 11.72
CA THR A 114 0.33 9.31 12.96
C THR A 114 0.34 8.24 14.06
N MET A 115 -0.70 7.40 14.13
CA MET A 115 -0.76 6.29 15.08
C MET A 115 0.16 5.11 14.73
N LEU A 116 0.29 4.76 13.45
CA LEU A 116 1.20 3.69 13.01
C LEU A 116 2.64 4.01 13.37
N ARG A 117 3.04 5.27 13.25
CA ARG A 117 4.38 5.76 13.58
C ARG A 117 4.63 5.92 15.08
N MET A 118 3.58 5.83 15.91
CA MET A 118 3.72 5.81 17.37
C MET A 118 3.98 4.38 17.87
N PRO A 119 4.89 4.20 18.83
CA PRO A 119 4.97 2.95 19.59
C PRO A 119 3.59 2.58 20.15
N VAL A 120 3.24 1.29 20.15
CA VAL A 120 1.92 0.82 20.61
C VAL A 120 1.57 1.33 22.00
N ALA A 121 2.56 1.41 22.90
CA ALA A 121 2.41 1.91 24.26
C ALA A 121 2.13 3.42 24.37
N GLU A 122 2.44 4.20 23.32
CA GLU A 122 2.23 5.66 23.27
C GLU A 122 0.96 6.04 22.50
N ARG A 123 0.29 5.08 21.86
CA ARG A 123 -0.95 5.34 21.13
C ARG A 123 -2.04 5.81 22.12
N PRO A 124 -2.87 6.80 21.75
CA PRO A 124 -3.97 7.23 22.60
C PRO A 124 -4.79 6.00 23.01
N ALA A 125 -5.03 5.85 24.32
CA ALA A 125 -5.82 4.75 24.85
C ALA A 125 -7.14 4.65 24.08
N PRO A 126 -7.62 3.43 23.79
CA PRO A 126 -8.90 3.27 23.11
C PRO A 126 -9.95 4.05 23.89
N GLU A 127 -10.55 5.06 23.26
CA GLU A 127 -11.79 5.63 23.75
C GLU A 127 -12.74 4.44 23.68
N PRO A 128 -13.24 3.89 24.81
CA PRO A 128 -14.16 2.79 24.73
C PRO A 128 -15.35 3.32 23.96
N VAL A 129 -15.46 2.93 22.69
CA VAL A 129 -16.71 3.07 21.97
C VAL A 129 -17.63 2.16 22.76
N GLN A 130 -18.47 2.74 23.61
CA GLN A 130 -19.54 2.04 24.30
C GLN A 130 -20.49 1.52 23.23
N ARG A 131 -20.11 0.43 22.55
CA ARG A 131 -21.03 -0.41 21.84
C ARG A 131 -21.77 -1.19 22.91
N HIS A 132 -22.89 -0.61 23.32
CA HIS A 132 -23.97 -1.35 23.95
C HIS A 132 -24.47 -2.37 22.92
N ASP A 133 -23.95 -3.60 22.99
CA ASP A 133 -24.73 -4.85 22.93
C ASP A 133 -23.80 -6.08 22.86
N GLU A 134 -24.28 -7.17 23.44
CA GLU A 134 -23.61 -8.46 23.57
C GLU A 134 -23.17 -9.02 22.19
N ALA A 135 -21.92 -9.48 22.12
CA ALA A 135 -21.22 -10.01 20.94
C ALA A 135 -20.87 -8.96 19.86
N GLY A 136 -19.72 -8.29 20.04
CA GLY A 136 -19.07 -7.56 18.94
C GLY A 136 -18.82 -8.43 17.70
N PRO A 137 -18.53 -7.83 16.54
CA PRO A 137 -18.33 -8.58 15.31
C PRO A 137 -17.20 -9.61 15.48
N ALA A 138 -17.42 -10.82 14.97
CA ALA A 138 -16.43 -11.89 15.07
C ALA A 138 -15.07 -11.42 14.51
N VAL A 139 -14.02 -11.44 15.34
CA VAL A 139 -12.66 -10.98 14.99
C VAL A 139 -12.22 -11.48 13.61
N PRO A 140 -12.35 -12.78 13.25
CA PRO A 140 -11.93 -13.27 11.94
C PRO A 140 -12.65 -12.60 10.76
N ARG A 141 -13.92 -12.19 10.91
CA ARG A 141 -14.66 -11.48 9.85
C ARG A 141 -14.13 -10.06 9.66
N VAL A 142 -13.79 -9.35 10.74
CA VAL A 142 -13.17 -8.03 10.64
C VAL A 142 -11.80 -8.14 9.97
N LEU A 143 -10.99 -9.14 10.33
CA LEU A 143 -9.69 -9.38 9.70
C LEU A 143 -9.83 -9.75 8.21
N ASP A 144 -10.79 -10.60 7.82
CA ASP A 144 -11.04 -10.93 6.40
C ASP A 144 -11.47 -9.71 5.59
N LEU A 145 -12.40 -8.88 6.09
CA LEU A 145 -12.79 -7.64 5.43
C LEU A 145 -11.57 -6.72 5.25
N THR A 146 -10.80 -6.54 6.31
CA THR A 146 -9.59 -5.71 6.34
C THR A 146 -8.56 -6.17 5.32
N LEU A 147 -8.29 -7.47 5.25
CA LEU A 147 -7.37 -8.05 4.27
C LEU A 147 -7.87 -7.91 2.82
N ARG A 148 -9.19 -7.96 2.57
CA ARG A 148 -9.76 -7.71 1.24
C ARG A 148 -9.63 -6.24 0.81
N ILE A 149 -9.86 -5.32 1.74
CA ILE A 149 -9.63 -3.89 1.51
C ILE A 149 -8.15 -3.66 1.20
N GLY A 150 -7.26 -4.20 2.04
CA GLY A 150 -5.81 -4.14 1.81
C GLY A 150 -5.38 -4.75 0.47
N GLU A 151 -5.99 -5.87 0.06
CA GLU A 151 -5.70 -6.50 -1.24
C GLU A 151 -6.05 -5.56 -2.39
N LEU A 152 -7.21 -4.91 -2.35
CA LEU A 152 -7.61 -3.99 -3.42
C LEU A 152 -6.70 -2.75 -3.48
N LEU A 153 -6.31 -2.19 -2.33
CA LEU A 153 -5.41 -1.04 -2.28
C LEU A 153 -4.01 -1.41 -2.81
N LEU A 154 -3.43 -2.51 -2.31
CA LEU A 154 -2.09 -2.96 -2.73
C LEU A 154 -2.08 -3.37 -4.22
N ALA A 155 -3.12 -4.06 -4.69
CA ALA A 155 -3.27 -4.43 -6.10
C ALA A 155 -3.45 -3.21 -7.01
N GLY A 156 -4.10 -2.14 -6.52
CA GLY A 156 -4.21 -0.84 -7.19
C GLY A 156 -2.93 -0.02 -7.20
N GLY A 157 -1.90 -0.46 -6.47
CA GLY A 157 -0.57 0.15 -6.45
C GLY A 157 -0.34 1.15 -5.32
N GLU A 158 -1.17 1.15 -4.28
CA GLU A 158 -0.99 2.04 -3.12
C GLU A 158 0.32 1.83 -2.36
N GLY A 159 0.83 2.90 -1.75
CA GLY A 159 1.99 2.83 -0.86
C GLY A 159 1.72 1.91 0.33
N ALA A 160 2.72 1.16 0.77
CA ALA A 160 2.56 0.20 1.87
C ALA A 160 2.07 0.89 3.16
N GLU A 161 2.55 2.10 3.42
CA GLU A 161 2.10 2.93 4.54
C GLU A 161 0.60 3.26 4.47
N ASP A 162 0.09 3.62 3.29
CA ASP A 162 -1.34 3.93 3.10
C ASP A 162 -2.21 2.68 3.27
N VAL A 163 -1.73 1.52 2.81
CA VAL A 163 -2.42 0.25 3.00
C VAL A 163 -2.46 -0.16 4.47
N GLU A 164 -1.35 -0.06 5.20
CA GLU A 164 -1.34 -0.33 6.65
C GLU A 164 -2.24 0.64 7.40
N ALA A 165 -2.22 1.93 7.03
CA ALA A 165 -3.05 2.94 7.66
C ALA A 165 -4.53 2.63 7.44
N ALA A 166 -4.91 2.22 6.23
CA ALA A 166 -6.27 1.79 5.90
C ALA A 166 -6.69 0.56 6.71
N MET A 167 -5.82 -0.45 6.75
CA MET A 167 -6.09 -1.68 7.48
C MET A 167 -6.32 -1.39 8.97
N PHE A 168 -5.47 -0.55 9.55
CA PHE A 168 -5.59 -0.11 10.94
C PHE A 168 -6.85 0.72 11.20
N ALA A 169 -7.23 1.61 10.27
CA ALA A 169 -8.47 2.40 10.37
C ALA A 169 -9.70 1.51 10.43
N VAL A 170 -9.76 0.52 9.54
CA VAL A 170 -10.89 -0.41 9.45
C VAL A 170 -10.99 -1.25 10.72
N THR A 171 -9.90 -1.86 11.19
CA THR A 171 -9.97 -2.66 12.43
C THR A 171 -10.41 -1.83 13.62
N ARG A 172 -9.87 -0.61 13.75
CA ARG A 172 -10.24 0.31 14.82
C ARG A 172 -11.71 0.72 14.79
N SER A 173 -12.26 1.03 13.61
CA SER A 173 -13.69 1.38 13.46
C SER A 173 -14.65 0.25 13.88
N TYR A 174 -14.19 -1.00 13.80
CA TYR A 174 -14.95 -2.17 14.23
C TYR A 174 -14.64 -2.60 15.67
N GLY A 175 -13.84 -1.85 16.42
CA GLY A 175 -13.53 -2.10 17.84
C GLY A 175 -12.27 -2.93 18.09
N LEU A 176 -11.43 -3.14 17.07
CA LEU A 176 -10.16 -3.85 17.20
C LEU A 176 -8.98 -2.86 17.18
N ASP A 177 -8.65 -2.30 18.34
CA ASP A 177 -7.58 -1.30 18.49
C ASP A 177 -6.17 -1.90 18.56
N ARG A 178 -6.05 -3.14 19.05
CA ARG A 178 -4.79 -3.87 19.18
C ARG A 178 -4.51 -4.72 17.94
N CYS A 179 -4.44 -4.07 16.79
CA CYS A 179 -4.10 -4.71 15.53
C CYS A 179 -2.75 -4.21 15.01
N GLU A 180 -1.95 -5.14 14.53
CA GLU A 180 -0.68 -4.90 13.85
C GLU A 180 -0.79 -5.36 12.41
N PRO A 181 -1.14 -4.46 11.47
CA PRO A 181 -1.07 -4.76 10.06
C PRO A 181 0.38 -4.70 9.58
N THR A 182 0.75 -5.64 8.70
CA THR A 182 2.05 -5.70 8.05
C THR A 182 1.84 -5.87 6.55
N VAL A 183 2.41 -4.97 5.76
CA VAL A 183 2.27 -4.95 4.31
C VAL A 183 3.64 -5.07 3.64
N THR A 184 3.79 -6.14 2.87
CA THR A 184 4.92 -6.31 1.94
C THR A 184 4.42 -6.18 0.50
N PHE A 185 5.32 -6.36 -0.48
CA PHE A 185 4.96 -6.25 -1.89
C PHE A 185 3.89 -7.26 -2.35
N THR A 186 3.87 -8.46 -1.79
CA THR A 186 2.97 -9.57 -2.21
C THR A 186 2.13 -10.14 -1.08
N LEU A 187 2.46 -9.86 0.18
CA LEU A 187 1.79 -10.42 1.35
C LEU A 187 1.24 -9.30 2.23
N LEU A 188 -0.04 -9.43 2.56
CA LEU A 188 -0.72 -8.68 3.60
C LEU A 188 -0.88 -9.60 4.80
N SER A 189 -0.55 -9.12 5.99
CA SER A 189 -0.79 -9.83 7.25
C SER A 189 -1.39 -8.86 8.27
N ILE A 190 -2.20 -9.38 9.17
CA ILE A 190 -2.71 -8.63 10.30
C ILE A 190 -2.80 -9.54 11.51
N SER A 191 -2.23 -9.09 12.64
CA SER A 191 -2.32 -9.78 13.92
C SER A 191 -3.18 -8.95 14.87
N HIS A 192 -4.18 -9.57 15.48
CA HIS A 192 -4.96 -8.97 16.56
C HIS A 192 -4.60 -9.66 17.87
N GLN A 193 -4.20 -8.87 18.87
CA GLN A 193 -3.94 -9.36 20.22
C GLN A 193 -5.01 -8.82 21.18
N PRO A 194 -6.02 -9.63 21.56
CA PRO A 194 -7.14 -9.17 22.40
C PRO A 194 -6.66 -8.68 23.77
N SER A 195 -5.77 -9.43 24.42
CA SER A 195 -5.16 -9.09 25.70
C SER A 195 -3.70 -9.56 25.76
N LEU A 196 -2.98 -9.18 26.83
CA LEU A 196 -1.59 -9.62 27.04
C LEU A 196 -1.47 -11.12 27.33
N VAL A 197 -2.58 -11.79 27.64
CA VAL A 197 -2.62 -13.21 28.04
C VAL A 197 -3.32 -14.10 27.02
N ASP A 198 -4.11 -13.52 26.12
CA ASP A 198 -4.81 -14.26 25.07
C ASP A 198 -3.92 -14.48 23.85
N ASP A 199 -4.14 -15.62 23.18
CA ASP A 199 -3.45 -15.94 21.94
C ASP A 199 -3.80 -14.92 20.83
N PRO A 200 -2.80 -14.49 20.03
CA PRO A 200 -3.04 -13.58 18.93
C PRO A 200 -3.76 -14.30 17.78
N VAL A 201 -4.76 -13.64 17.22
CA VAL A 201 -5.43 -14.09 15.98
C VAL A 201 -4.74 -13.42 14.80
N THR A 202 -4.03 -14.22 13.99
CA THR A 202 -3.35 -13.73 12.80
C THR A 202 -4.02 -14.24 11.54
N ALA A 203 -4.23 -13.34 10.57
CA ALA A 203 -4.70 -13.68 9.24
C ALA A 203 -3.78 -13.06 8.19
N SER A 204 -3.56 -13.76 7.08
CA SER A 204 -2.74 -13.26 5.99
C SER A 204 -3.35 -13.55 4.62
N ARG A 205 -2.96 -12.76 3.62
CA ARG A 205 -3.47 -12.83 2.26
C ARG A 205 -2.38 -12.46 1.25
N THR A 206 -2.18 -13.33 0.27
CA THR A 206 -1.23 -13.07 -0.83
C THR A 206 -1.93 -12.37 -2.00
N VAL A 207 -1.38 -11.23 -2.42
CA VAL A 207 -1.84 -10.47 -3.60
C VAL A 207 -1.14 -11.02 -4.84
N ARG A 208 -1.86 -11.82 -5.63
CA ARG A 208 -1.32 -12.52 -6.81
C ARG A 208 -1.50 -11.76 -8.12
N ARG A 209 -2.56 -10.96 -8.25
CA ARG A 209 -2.86 -10.17 -9.44
C ARG A 209 -2.89 -8.70 -9.08
N ARG A 210 -2.21 -7.90 -9.90
CA ARG A 210 -2.17 -6.45 -9.77
C ARG A 210 -2.72 -5.86 -11.05
N GLY A 211 -3.40 -4.74 -10.93
CA GLY A 211 -4.04 -4.09 -12.06
C GLY A 211 -4.28 -2.63 -11.74
N THR A 212 -4.12 -1.78 -12.75
CA THR A 212 -4.37 -0.35 -12.60
C THR A 212 -5.85 -0.05 -12.79
N ASP A 213 -6.54 0.17 -11.68
CA ASP A 213 -7.93 0.63 -11.66
C ASP A 213 -8.08 1.74 -10.60
N TYR A 214 -7.80 2.98 -11.01
CA TYR A 214 -7.90 4.14 -10.11
C TYR A 214 -9.33 4.49 -9.73
N THR A 215 -10.32 4.03 -10.49
CA THR A 215 -11.73 4.18 -10.11
C THR A 215 -12.08 3.29 -8.93
N ARG A 216 -11.67 2.03 -8.98
CA ARG A 216 -11.84 1.10 -7.85
C ARG A 216 -11.07 1.55 -6.63
N LEU A 217 -9.84 1.99 -6.82
CA LEU A 217 -9.00 2.54 -5.76
C LEU A 217 -9.70 3.71 -5.04
N ALA A 218 -10.19 4.69 -5.79
CA ALA A 218 -10.92 5.83 -5.23
C ALA A 218 -12.22 5.41 -4.52
N ALA A 219 -12.91 4.38 -5.00
CA ALA A 219 -14.10 3.85 -4.36
C ALA A 219 -13.80 3.15 -3.02
N VAL A 220 -12.69 2.42 -2.92
CA VAL A 220 -12.25 1.81 -1.65
C VAL A 220 -11.86 2.88 -0.64
N PHE A 221 -11.17 3.94 -1.06
CA PHE A 221 -10.85 5.07 -0.18
C PHE A 221 -12.09 5.75 0.39
N ARG A 222 -13.11 5.98 -0.44
CA ARG A 222 -14.42 6.49 0.01
C ARG A 222 -15.11 5.55 0.99
N LEU A 223 -15.06 4.24 0.74
CA LEU A 223 -15.61 3.25 1.69
C LEU A 223 -14.90 3.29 3.04
N ILE A 224 -13.57 3.43 3.08
CA ILE A 224 -12.83 3.56 4.34
C ILE A 224 -13.17 4.87 5.03
N ASP A 225 -13.29 5.97 4.28
CA ASP A 225 -13.72 7.25 4.82
C ASP A 225 -15.07 7.14 5.51
N ASP A 226 -16.06 6.55 4.84
CA ASP A 226 -17.40 6.28 5.39
C ASP A 226 -17.35 5.36 6.63
N ILE A 227 -16.52 4.31 6.62
CA ILE A 227 -16.35 3.39 7.76
C ILE A 227 -15.72 4.10 8.98
N THR A 228 -14.85 5.08 8.74
CA THR A 228 -14.10 5.79 9.80
C THR A 228 -14.80 7.06 10.28
N THR A 229 -15.90 7.47 9.64
CA THR A 229 -16.68 8.64 10.06
C THR A 229 -17.59 8.26 11.22
N VAL A 230 -17.62 9.11 12.26
CA VAL A 230 -18.32 8.82 13.52
C VAL A 230 -19.85 8.92 13.37
N GLU A 231 -20.32 9.69 12.38
CA GLU A 231 -21.76 9.97 12.18
C GLU A 231 -22.47 8.94 11.29
N GLY A 232 -21.70 8.12 10.55
CA GLY A 232 -22.22 7.10 9.64
C GLY A 232 -21.85 5.71 10.13
N GLU A 233 -22.65 5.12 11.02
CA GLU A 233 -22.42 3.75 11.47
C GLU A 233 -22.63 2.76 10.31
N ILE A 234 -21.55 2.40 9.63
CA ILE A 234 -21.56 1.32 8.64
C ILE A 234 -21.40 -0.01 9.37
N SER A 235 -22.42 -0.88 9.25
CA SER A 235 -22.33 -2.25 9.73
C SER A 235 -21.31 -3.07 8.93
N LEU A 236 -20.78 -4.13 9.54
CA LEU A 236 -19.82 -5.01 8.89
C LEU A 236 -20.41 -5.63 7.61
N GLU A 237 -21.67 -6.06 7.66
CA GLU A 237 -22.44 -6.61 6.54
C GLU A 237 -22.55 -5.61 5.38
N GLU A 238 -22.84 -4.35 5.70
CA GLU A 238 -22.95 -3.27 4.72
C GLU A 238 -21.60 -2.98 4.06
N ALA A 239 -20.51 -2.96 4.83
CA ALA A 239 -19.17 -2.80 4.27
C ALA A 239 -18.80 -3.96 3.33
N TYR A 240 -19.14 -5.21 3.68
CA TYR A 240 -18.97 -6.35 2.78
C TYR A 240 -19.78 -6.21 1.49
N ARG A 241 -21.03 -5.73 1.57
CA ARG A 241 -21.89 -5.49 0.40
C ARG A 241 -21.30 -4.44 -0.51
N ARG A 242 -20.93 -3.26 0.01
CA ARG A 242 -20.30 -2.18 -0.76
C ARG A 242 -18.98 -2.62 -1.37
N LEU A 243 -18.15 -3.35 -0.63
CA LEU A 243 -16.89 -3.88 -1.16
C LEU A 243 -17.13 -4.87 -2.32
N ALA A 244 -18.17 -5.70 -2.24
CA ALA A 244 -18.56 -6.61 -3.30
C ALA A 244 -19.07 -5.87 -4.55
N GLU A 245 -19.77 -4.75 -4.39
CA GLU A 245 -20.19 -3.85 -5.48
C GLU A 245 -18.99 -3.18 -6.15
N ILE A 246 -18.07 -2.63 -5.36
CA ILE A 246 -16.81 -2.04 -5.86
C ILE A 246 -16.04 -3.04 -6.72
N ARG A 247 -15.99 -4.32 -6.32
CA ARG A 247 -15.32 -5.38 -7.09
C ARG A 247 -16.04 -5.74 -8.39
N ARG A 248 -17.37 -5.55 -8.45
CA ARG A 248 -18.20 -5.83 -9.63
C ARG A 248 -18.28 -4.64 -10.60
N ASN A 249 -17.82 -3.46 -10.20
CA ASN A 249 -17.90 -2.26 -11.03
C ASN A 249 -17.25 -2.45 -12.40
N ARG A 250 -17.94 -1.96 -13.43
CA ARG A 250 -17.43 -1.94 -14.81
C ARG A 250 -16.39 -0.84 -14.94
N HIS A 251 -15.30 -1.15 -15.63
CA HIS A 251 -14.26 -0.18 -15.93
C HIS A 251 -14.82 1.07 -16.66
N PRO A 252 -14.38 2.29 -16.31
CA PRO A 252 -14.87 3.54 -16.92
C PRO A 252 -14.64 3.63 -18.43
N TYR A 253 -13.55 3.01 -18.90
CA TYR A 253 -13.13 3.03 -20.30
C TYR A 253 -13.04 1.62 -20.89
N PRO A 254 -13.63 1.38 -22.07
CA PRO A 254 -13.52 0.10 -22.77
C PRO A 254 -12.12 -0.08 -23.37
N GLY A 255 -11.75 -1.33 -23.68
CA GLY A 255 -10.40 -1.67 -24.12
C GLY A 255 -9.92 -0.98 -25.41
N TRP A 256 -10.82 -0.59 -26.33
CA TRP A 256 -10.43 0.17 -27.52
C TRP A 256 -9.98 1.59 -27.17
N VAL A 257 -10.61 2.22 -26.16
CA VAL A 257 -10.19 3.54 -25.66
C VAL A 257 -8.81 3.46 -25.02
N LEU A 258 -8.49 2.35 -24.34
CA LEU A 258 -7.17 2.14 -23.76
C LEU A 258 -6.08 2.06 -24.83
N THR A 259 -6.32 1.34 -25.93
CA THR A 259 -5.36 1.31 -27.04
C THR A 259 -5.24 2.66 -27.73
N LEU A 260 -6.35 3.38 -27.92
CA LEU A 260 -6.27 4.75 -28.42
C LEU A 260 -5.48 5.67 -27.49
N ALA A 261 -5.62 5.51 -26.18
CA ALA A 261 -4.85 6.23 -25.18
C ALA A 261 -3.36 5.83 -25.19
N ALA A 262 -3.03 4.55 -25.37
CA ALA A 262 -1.64 4.10 -25.56
C ALA A 262 -0.99 4.78 -26.77
N GLY A 263 -1.72 4.83 -27.90
CA GLY A 263 -1.26 5.55 -29.08
C GLY A 263 -1.17 7.06 -28.86
N GLY A 264 -2.17 7.67 -28.23
CA GLY A 264 -2.19 9.11 -27.92
C GLY A 264 -1.04 9.52 -27.01
N LEU A 265 -0.69 8.68 -26.02
CA LEU A 265 0.45 8.88 -25.13
C LEU A 265 1.76 8.87 -25.93
N ALA A 266 1.99 7.83 -26.75
CA ALA A 266 3.21 7.72 -27.56
C ALA A 266 3.33 8.83 -28.61
N GLY A 267 2.23 9.15 -29.28
CA GLY A 267 2.15 10.24 -30.24
C GLY A 267 2.50 11.57 -29.58
N ALA A 268 1.87 11.90 -28.44
CA ALA A 268 2.12 13.15 -27.73
C ALA A 268 3.56 13.24 -27.21
N ALA A 269 4.10 12.14 -26.69
CA ALA A 269 5.50 12.05 -26.30
C ALA A 269 6.46 12.29 -27.48
N SER A 270 6.16 11.78 -28.67
CA SER A 270 6.98 12.05 -29.85
C SER A 270 7.01 13.54 -30.22
N VAL A 271 5.90 14.27 -30.01
CA VAL A 271 5.81 15.73 -30.24
C VAL A 271 6.59 16.52 -29.19
N LEU A 272 6.56 16.11 -27.91
CA LEU A 272 7.37 16.74 -26.85
C LEU A 272 8.86 16.71 -27.17
N VAL A 273 9.28 15.65 -27.84
CA VAL A 273 10.67 15.39 -28.23
C VAL A 273 11.00 16.00 -29.60
N GLY A 274 10.07 16.78 -30.18
CA GLY A 274 10.29 17.55 -31.41
C GLY A 274 9.83 16.86 -32.70
N GLY A 275 8.99 15.84 -32.59
CA GLY A 275 8.29 15.22 -33.71
C GLY A 275 7.15 16.10 -34.27
N GLY A 276 6.91 15.98 -35.58
CA GLY A 276 5.77 16.62 -36.24
C GLY A 276 4.47 15.79 -36.15
N PRO A 277 3.37 16.26 -36.76
CA PRO A 277 2.08 15.55 -36.78
C PRO A 277 2.16 14.15 -37.40
N LEU A 278 2.99 13.96 -38.42
CA LEU A 278 3.21 12.64 -39.02
C LEU A 278 3.92 11.68 -38.04
N VAL A 279 4.95 12.17 -37.34
CA VAL A 279 5.66 11.41 -36.28
C VAL A 279 4.67 11.00 -35.18
N PHE A 280 3.76 11.90 -34.79
CA PHE A 280 2.70 11.60 -33.82
C PHE A 280 1.88 10.39 -34.24
N VAL A 281 1.37 10.37 -35.48
CA VAL A 281 0.52 9.27 -35.97
C VAL A 281 1.29 7.97 -36.04
N ILE A 282 2.54 7.99 -36.51
CA ILE A 282 3.36 6.79 -36.63
C ILE A 282 3.72 6.23 -35.25
N ALA A 283 4.13 7.08 -34.31
CA ALA A 283 4.38 6.67 -32.93
C ALA A 283 3.13 6.11 -32.26
N ALA A 284 1.96 6.72 -32.52
CA ALA A 284 0.69 6.24 -32.01
C ALA A 284 0.36 4.85 -32.54
N LEU A 285 0.46 4.64 -33.85
CA LEU A 285 0.22 3.32 -34.47
C LEU A 285 1.20 2.27 -33.96
N GLY A 286 2.48 2.62 -33.77
CA GLY A 286 3.49 1.72 -33.23
C GLY A 286 3.14 1.28 -31.81
N ALA A 287 2.74 2.21 -30.95
CA ALA A 287 2.34 1.88 -29.59
C ALA A 287 1.03 1.07 -29.54
N MET A 288 0.06 1.37 -30.40
CA MET A 288 -1.17 0.58 -30.52
C MET A 288 -0.88 -0.85 -30.96
N LEU A 289 0.03 -1.03 -31.92
CA LEU A 289 0.43 -2.37 -32.37
C LEU A 289 1.18 -3.11 -31.26
N GLY A 290 2.09 -2.43 -30.56
CA GLY A 290 2.80 -2.96 -29.39
C GLY A 290 1.85 -3.44 -28.29
N ASP A 291 0.88 -2.60 -27.91
CA ASP A 291 -0.17 -2.93 -26.93
C ASP A 291 -0.97 -4.17 -27.35
N ARG A 292 -1.34 -4.27 -28.64
CA ARG A 292 -2.11 -5.41 -29.16
C ARG A 292 -1.31 -6.71 -29.20
N LEU A 293 -0.02 -6.64 -29.55
CA LEU A 293 0.87 -7.81 -29.49
C LEU A 293 1.12 -8.25 -28.04
N ALA A 294 1.34 -7.31 -27.12
CA ALA A 294 1.47 -7.61 -25.70
C ALA A 294 0.21 -8.28 -25.14
N TRP A 295 -0.98 -7.80 -25.54
CA TRP A 295 -2.25 -8.41 -25.18
C TRP A 295 -2.39 -9.84 -25.72
N LEU A 296 -1.95 -10.10 -26.96
CA LEU A 296 -1.92 -11.45 -27.53
C LEU A 296 -0.94 -12.38 -26.80
N CYS A 297 0.19 -11.86 -26.33
CA CYS A 297 1.15 -12.59 -25.49
C CYS A 297 0.56 -12.90 -24.11
N ALA A 298 -0.10 -11.93 -23.50
CA ALA A 298 -0.79 -12.08 -22.22
C ALA A 298 -1.91 -13.14 -22.30
N GLY A 299 -2.68 -13.15 -23.40
CA GLY A 299 -3.72 -14.15 -23.65
C GLY A 299 -3.18 -15.59 -23.78
N ARG A 300 -1.89 -15.75 -24.07
CA ARG A 300 -1.18 -17.04 -24.09
C ARG A 300 -0.52 -17.40 -22.75
N GLY A 301 -0.66 -16.57 -21.71
CA GLY A 301 -0.08 -16.81 -20.39
C GLY A 301 1.41 -16.48 -20.29
N LEU A 302 1.98 -15.72 -21.23
CA LEU A 302 3.38 -15.29 -21.14
C LEU A 302 3.58 -14.31 -19.98
N PRO A 303 4.67 -14.43 -19.20
CA PRO A 303 5.03 -13.46 -18.16
C PRO A 303 5.14 -12.02 -18.69
N GLU A 304 4.87 -11.03 -17.82
CA GLU A 304 4.89 -9.60 -18.17
C GLU A 304 6.21 -9.15 -18.79
N PHE A 305 7.34 -9.71 -18.35
CA PHE A 305 8.65 -9.44 -18.96
C PHE A 305 8.63 -9.59 -20.48
N TYR A 306 8.14 -10.72 -21.00
CA TYR A 306 8.08 -10.97 -22.44
C TYR A 306 7.03 -10.12 -23.14
N GLN A 307 5.95 -9.74 -22.42
CA GLN A 307 4.95 -8.81 -22.96
C GLN A 307 5.59 -7.44 -23.21
N PHE A 308 6.43 -6.94 -22.30
CA PHE A 308 7.16 -5.67 -22.48
C PHE A 308 8.21 -5.73 -23.59
N VAL A 309 8.92 -6.86 -23.75
CA VAL A 309 9.84 -7.08 -24.89
C VAL A 309 9.07 -6.93 -26.21
N VAL A 310 7.92 -7.60 -26.33
CA VAL A 310 7.10 -7.56 -27.55
C VAL A 310 6.44 -6.21 -27.76
N ALA A 311 6.00 -5.54 -26.70
CA ALA A 311 5.38 -4.22 -26.79
C ALA A 311 6.35 -3.14 -27.31
N ALA A 312 7.64 -3.25 -26.98
CA ALA A 312 8.67 -2.28 -27.36
C ALA A 312 9.12 -2.40 -28.83
N MET A 313 8.93 -3.57 -29.46
CA MET A 313 9.42 -3.82 -30.82
C MET A 313 8.73 -2.96 -31.90
N PRO A 314 7.38 -2.83 -31.97
CA PRO A 314 6.74 -2.13 -33.08
C PRO A 314 7.07 -0.63 -33.18
N PRO A 315 7.05 0.18 -32.10
CA PRO A 315 7.48 1.58 -32.20
C PRO A 315 8.93 1.72 -32.68
N ALA A 316 9.82 0.84 -32.22
CA ALA A 316 11.21 0.81 -32.66
C ALA A 316 11.34 0.42 -34.14
N ALA A 317 10.64 -0.62 -34.58
CA ALA A 317 10.61 -1.08 -35.96
C ALA A 317 10.02 -0.02 -36.91
N MET A 318 9.00 0.73 -36.50
CA MET A 318 8.45 1.83 -37.29
C MET A 318 9.44 3.00 -37.42
N GLY A 319 10.18 3.31 -36.36
CA GLY A 319 11.28 4.26 -36.43
C GLY A 319 12.38 3.82 -37.42
N VAL A 320 12.78 2.55 -37.36
CA VAL A 320 13.75 1.97 -38.30
C VAL A 320 13.22 1.95 -39.75
N ALA A 321 11.95 1.61 -39.95
CA ALA A 321 11.35 1.62 -41.28
C ALA A 321 11.39 3.03 -41.89
N LEU A 322 11.14 4.08 -41.09
CA LEU A 322 11.24 5.46 -41.55
C LEU A 322 12.65 5.85 -41.97
N THR A 323 13.69 5.44 -41.23
CA THR A 323 15.07 5.71 -41.65
C THR A 323 15.39 5.07 -43.00
N LEU A 324 14.90 3.86 -43.25
CA LEU A 324 15.12 3.16 -44.52
C LEU A 324 14.43 3.86 -45.71
N THR A 325 13.32 4.54 -45.49
CA THR A 325 12.62 5.30 -46.56
C THR A 325 13.29 6.61 -46.97
N HIS A 326 14.35 7.04 -46.27
CA HIS A 326 15.09 8.29 -46.54
C HIS A 326 14.20 9.56 -46.59
N TRP A 327 13.06 9.55 -45.88
CA TRP A 327 12.19 10.71 -45.78
C TRP A 327 12.86 11.82 -44.95
N SER A 328 13.35 12.84 -45.64
CA SER A 328 14.20 13.90 -45.09
C SER A 328 13.53 14.82 -44.06
N ASP A 329 12.19 14.81 -43.97
CA ASP A 329 11.43 15.72 -43.10
C ASP A 329 10.88 15.05 -41.82
N VAL A 330 11.20 13.76 -41.59
CA VAL A 330 10.68 12.99 -40.46
C VAL A 330 11.80 12.61 -39.50
N ARG A 331 11.59 12.79 -38.20
CA ARG A 331 12.55 12.44 -37.14
C ARG A 331 12.26 11.04 -36.58
N PRO A 332 13.02 10.00 -36.94
CA PRO A 332 12.70 8.64 -36.55
C PRO A 332 12.99 8.37 -35.07
N SER A 333 14.02 9.04 -34.51
CA SER A 333 14.34 9.01 -33.08
C SER A 333 13.17 9.45 -32.19
N ALA A 334 12.35 10.40 -32.66
CA ALA A 334 11.15 10.86 -31.95
C ALA A 334 10.04 9.80 -31.93
N VAL A 335 9.90 8.97 -32.98
CA VAL A 335 8.95 7.85 -33.01
C VAL A 335 9.30 6.81 -31.96
N ILE A 336 10.57 6.38 -31.94
CA ILE A 336 11.05 5.36 -31.00
C ILE A 336 10.96 5.88 -29.56
N THR A 337 11.38 7.13 -29.35
CA THR A 337 11.27 7.78 -28.05
C THR A 337 9.81 7.86 -27.59
N GLY A 338 8.88 8.25 -28.47
CA GLY A 338 7.45 8.29 -28.16
C GLY A 338 6.91 6.93 -27.72
N GLY A 339 7.27 5.85 -28.41
CA GLY A 339 6.91 4.49 -28.02
C GLY A 339 7.48 4.07 -26.66
N LEU A 340 8.72 4.47 -26.35
CA LEU A 340 9.34 4.21 -25.05
C LEU A 340 8.58 4.87 -23.90
N PHE A 341 8.09 6.10 -24.06
CA PHE A 341 7.29 6.78 -23.04
C PHE A 341 6.04 5.99 -22.64
N ALA A 342 5.42 5.26 -23.57
CA ALA A 342 4.24 4.44 -23.29
C ALA A 342 4.54 3.21 -22.43
N LEU A 343 5.79 2.79 -22.37
CA LEU A 343 6.21 1.55 -21.69
C LEU A 343 6.92 1.82 -20.37
N LEU A 344 7.34 3.05 -20.09
CA LEU A 344 8.05 3.37 -18.85
C LEU A 344 7.17 3.07 -17.63
N PRO A 345 7.64 2.25 -16.67
CA PRO A 345 6.87 1.84 -15.49
C PRO A 345 6.83 2.95 -14.41
N GLY A 346 6.38 4.15 -14.79
CA GLY A 346 6.44 5.36 -13.95
C GLY A 346 5.70 5.22 -12.62
N ARG A 347 4.57 4.48 -12.59
CA ARG A 347 3.81 4.21 -11.37
C ARG A 347 4.63 3.43 -10.34
N ALA A 348 5.23 2.32 -10.75
CA ALA A 348 6.00 1.45 -9.86
C ALA A 348 7.28 2.15 -9.37
N LEU A 349 7.90 2.98 -10.21
CA LEU A 349 9.06 3.80 -9.83
C LEU A 349 8.71 4.77 -8.69
N VAL A 350 7.67 5.59 -8.85
CA VAL A 350 7.28 6.58 -7.84
C VAL A 350 6.83 5.89 -6.55
N ALA A 351 6.02 4.85 -6.67
CA ALA A 351 5.52 4.10 -5.51
C ALA A 351 6.67 3.40 -4.74
N GLY A 352 7.67 2.86 -5.45
CA GLY A 352 8.84 2.23 -4.84
C GLY A 352 9.74 3.21 -4.08
N VAL A 353 10.00 4.39 -4.65
CA VAL A 353 10.76 5.43 -3.95
C VAL A 353 9.99 6.00 -2.76
N GLN A 354 8.67 6.19 -2.90
CA GLN A 354 7.82 6.64 -1.80
C GLN A 354 7.88 5.67 -0.62
N ASP A 355 7.71 4.36 -0.87
CA ASP A 355 7.87 3.33 0.15
C ASP A 355 9.26 3.34 0.79
N GLY A 356 10.31 3.58 -0.01
CA GLY A 356 11.68 3.66 0.50
C GLY A 356 11.88 4.86 1.42
N LEU A 357 11.32 6.01 1.08
CA LEU A 357 11.41 7.24 1.87
C LEU A 357 10.59 7.20 3.16
N THR A 358 9.54 6.36 3.22
CA THR A 358 8.71 6.17 4.42
C THR A 358 9.15 4.99 5.29
N GLY A 359 10.22 4.27 4.92
CA GLY A 359 10.83 3.20 5.72
C GLY A 359 10.40 1.77 5.35
N TYR A 360 9.59 1.60 4.32
CA TYR A 360 9.14 0.29 3.81
C TYR A 360 10.14 -0.32 2.82
N TYR A 361 11.38 -0.51 3.27
CA TYR A 361 12.51 -0.87 2.39
C TYR A 361 12.34 -2.18 1.63
N ILE A 362 11.71 -3.20 2.23
CA ILE A 362 11.47 -4.50 1.57
C ILE A 362 10.51 -4.32 0.39
N THR A 363 9.41 -3.59 0.60
CA THR A 363 8.42 -3.29 -0.43
C THR A 363 9.02 -2.39 -1.52
N ALA A 364 9.76 -1.36 -1.12
CA ALA A 364 10.47 -0.46 -2.02
C ALA A 364 11.44 -1.21 -2.94
N SER A 365 12.29 -2.08 -2.36
CA SER A 365 13.26 -2.88 -3.11
C SER A 365 12.58 -3.79 -4.12
N ALA A 366 11.46 -4.44 -3.75
CA ALA A 366 10.72 -5.29 -4.66
C ALA A 366 10.09 -4.51 -5.84
N ARG A 367 9.54 -3.31 -5.60
CA ARG A 367 9.01 -2.41 -6.64
C ARG A 367 10.09 -1.91 -7.59
N LEU A 368 11.22 -1.48 -7.04
CA LEU A 368 12.35 -0.99 -7.85
C LEU A 368 12.99 -2.11 -8.68
N LEU A 369 13.04 -3.32 -8.14
CA LEU A 369 13.49 -4.52 -8.87
C LEU A 369 12.49 -4.91 -9.97
N GLU A 370 11.17 -4.81 -9.74
CA GLU A 370 10.15 -4.96 -10.80
C GLU A 370 10.34 -3.93 -11.93
N VAL A 371 10.54 -2.65 -11.59
CA VAL A 371 10.87 -1.58 -12.55
C VAL A 371 12.11 -1.90 -13.35
N MET A 372 13.16 -2.41 -12.69
CA MET A 372 14.40 -2.81 -13.35
C MET A 372 14.16 -3.95 -14.35
N TYR A 373 13.38 -4.97 -14.00
CA TYR A 373 13.04 -6.06 -14.94
C TYR A 373 12.25 -5.57 -16.15
N PHE A 374 11.27 -4.67 -15.95
CA PHE A 374 10.55 -4.06 -17.08
C PHE A 374 11.45 -3.19 -17.93
N PHE A 375 12.37 -2.45 -17.32
CA PHE A 375 13.35 -1.68 -18.06
C PHE A 375 14.22 -2.58 -18.94
N ILE A 376 14.77 -3.68 -18.38
CA ILE A 376 15.54 -4.68 -19.13
C ILE A 376 14.71 -5.26 -20.29
N ALA A 377 13.44 -5.61 -20.06
CA ALA A 377 12.55 -6.09 -21.11
C ALA A 377 12.40 -5.09 -22.27
N ILE A 378 12.14 -3.82 -21.94
CA ILE A 378 12.00 -2.73 -22.92
C ILE A 378 13.31 -2.54 -23.68
N VAL A 379 14.46 -2.51 -22.98
CA VAL A 379 15.80 -2.44 -23.57
C VAL A 379 16.00 -3.57 -24.57
N THR A 380 15.74 -4.81 -24.18
CA THR A 380 15.89 -5.97 -25.07
C THR A 380 15.00 -5.86 -26.30
N GLY A 381 13.72 -5.49 -26.13
CA GLY A 381 12.78 -5.33 -27.25
C GLY A 381 13.21 -4.25 -28.25
N VAL A 382 13.65 -3.09 -27.75
CA VAL A 382 14.14 -2.01 -28.62
C VAL A 382 15.44 -2.40 -29.31
N LEU A 383 16.42 -2.98 -28.59
CA LEU A 383 17.69 -3.39 -29.17
C LEU A 383 17.51 -4.44 -30.27
N LEU A 384 16.61 -5.41 -30.11
CA LEU A 384 16.30 -6.40 -31.16
C LEU A 384 15.81 -5.71 -32.45
N ALA A 385 14.91 -4.73 -32.33
CA ALA A 385 14.41 -3.98 -33.48
C ALA A 385 15.48 -3.08 -34.11
N LEU A 386 16.28 -2.37 -33.30
CA LEU A 386 17.37 -1.52 -33.79
C LEU A 386 18.47 -2.33 -34.48
N TYR A 387 18.90 -3.44 -33.88
CA TYR A 387 19.92 -4.32 -34.45
C TYR A 387 19.45 -4.96 -35.76
N GLY A 388 18.19 -5.41 -35.82
CA GLY A 388 17.57 -5.86 -37.07
C GLY A 388 17.57 -4.77 -38.15
N GLY A 389 17.33 -3.51 -37.76
CA GLY A 389 17.43 -2.36 -38.65
C GLY A 389 18.83 -2.09 -39.20
N LEU A 390 19.85 -2.18 -38.35
CA LEU A 390 21.24 -2.00 -38.74
C LEU A 390 21.68 -3.05 -39.76
N GLN A 391 21.24 -4.31 -39.61
CA GLN A 391 21.51 -5.36 -40.60
C GLN A 391 20.84 -5.08 -41.96
N LEU A 392 19.74 -4.33 -41.97
CA LEU A 392 19.04 -3.89 -43.18
C LEU A 392 19.62 -2.59 -43.77
N GLY A 393 20.71 -2.05 -43.21
CA GLY A 393 21.37 -0.84 -43.68
C GLY A 393 20.74 0.48 -43.21
N ALA A 394 19.99 0.48 -42.08
CA ALA A 394 19.42 1.70 -41.52
C ALA A 394 20.51 2.61 -40.91
N GLU A 395 20.70 3.80 -41.48
CA GLU A 395 21.56 4.84 -40.90
C GLU A 395 20.83 5.58 -39.75
N LEU A 396 21.06 5.13 -38.51
CA LEU A 396 20.52 5.77 -37.32
C LEU A 396 21.49 6.85 -36.83
N ASN A 397 21.08 8.12 -36.85
CA ASN A 397 21.95 9.22 -36.45
C ASN A 397 21.91 9.47 -34.92
N PRO A 398 22.99 9.17 -34.17
CA PRO A 398 23.07 9.45 -32.73
C PRO A 398 23.19 10.95 -32.42
N GLU A 399 23.61 11.76 -33.39
CA GLU A 399 23.77 13.21 -33.26
C GLU A 399 22.52 14.02 -33.60
N ALA A 400 21.42 13.37 -33.99
CA ALA A 400 20.10 14.00 -34.11
C ALA A 400 19.53 14.32 -32.71
N ARG A 401 20.29 15.06 -31.89
CA ARG A 401 19.82 15.64 -30.64
C ARG A 401 18.65 16.54 -30.96
N PHE A 402 17.61 16.42 -30.15
CA PHE A 402 16.33 17.07 -30.38
C PHE A 402 16.50 18.58 -30.48
N ILE A 403 16.50 19.12 -31.71
CA ILE A 403 16.31 20.56 -31.93
C ILE A 403 14.86 20.82 -31.56
N THR A 404 14.68 21.24 -30.32
CA THR A 404 13.40 21.65 -29.78
C THR A 404 13.06 22.96 -30.46
N HIS A 405 12.19 22.93 -31.46
CA HIS A 405 11.64 24.17 -32.00
C HIS A 405 10.92 24.90 -30.86
N ASP A 406 11.14 26.21 -30.72
CA ASP A 406 10.51 27.05 -29.70
C ASP A 406 9.01 27.24 -29.99
N ARG A 407 8.25 26.17 -29.78
CA ARG A 407 6.79 26.12 -29.88
C ARG A 407 6.21 25.75 -28.52
N PRO A 408 6.30 26.64 -27.51
CA PRO A 408 5.91 26.32 -26.14
C PRO A 408 4.44 25.90 -26.06
N VAL A 409 3.56 26.52 -26.85
CA VAL A 409 2.12 26.18 -26.89
C VAL A 409 1.90 24.74 -27.33
N ILE A 410 2.57 24.29 -28.39
CA ILE A 410 2.42 22.91 -28.89
C ILE A 410 2.92 21.91 -27.86
N GLN A 411 4.00 22.24 -27.15
CA GLN A 411 4.56 21.35 -26.13
C GLN A 411 3.69 21.27 -24.88
N ILE A 412 3.06 22.37 -24.47
CA ILE A 412 2.07 22.37 -23.38
C ILE A 412 0.85 21.54 -23.79
N LEU A 413 0.35 21.71 -25.02
CA LEU A 413 -0.76 20.88 -25.50
C LEU A 413 -0.37 19.41 -25.61
N ALA A 414 0.83 19.10 -26.09
CA ALA A 414 1.35 17.74 -26.15
C ALA A 414 1.52 17.13 -24.75
N SER A 415 2.03 17.88 -23.77
CA SER A 415 2.15 17.38 -22.39
C SER A 415 0.78 17.10 -21.78
N MET A 416 -0.21 17.96 -22.03
CA MET A 416 -1.59 17.73 -21.62
C MET A 416 -2.20 16.50 -22.29
N VAL A 417 -2.03 16.31 -23.59
CA VAL A 417 -2.53 15.10 -24.30
C VAL A 417 -1.84 13.84 -23.78
N LEU A 418 -0.54 13.90 -23.50
CA LEU A 418 0.21 12.80 -22.89
C LEU A 418 -0.39 12.46 -21.52
N THR A 419 -0.56 13.45 -20.63
CA THR A 419 -1.13 13.24 -19.29
C THR A 419 -2.58 12.74 -19.36
N LEU A 420 -3.41 13.29 -20.25
CA LEU A 420 -4.78 12.84 -20.47
C LEU A 420 -4.82 11.37 -20.88
N SER A 421 -4.00 11.00 -21.86
CA SER A 421 -3.90 9.63 -22.35
C SER A 421 -3.42 8.69 -21.26
N PHE A 422 -2.44 9.12 -20.46
CA PHE A 422 -1.94 8.32 -19.35
C PHE A 422 -2.99 8.14 -18.23
N ALA A 423 -3.76 9.19 -17.89
CA ALA A 423 -4.85 9.10 -16.92
C ALA A 423 -5.95 8.10 -17.36
N ILE A 424 -6.25 8.07 -18.66
CA ILE A 424 -7.20 7.10 -19.25
C ILE A 424 -6.65 5.67 -19.15
N LEU A 425 -5.36 5.46 -19.45
CA LEU A 425 -4.70 4.15 -19.30
C LEU A 425 -4.76 3.62 -17.86
N LEU A 426 -4.69 4.52 -16.88
CA LEU A 426 -4.80 4.19 -15.45
C LEU A 426 -6.25 3.99 -14.97
N GLN A 427 -7.23 4.01 -15.89
CA GLN A 427 -8.67 3.82 -15.60
C GLN A 427 -9.19 4.80 -14.53
N GLN A 428 -8.75 6.06 -14.63
CA GLN A 428 -9.11 7.11 -13.68
C GLN A 428 -10.57 7.57 -13.86
N GLU A 429 -11.22 7.98 -12.76
CA GLU A 429 -12.60 8.48 -12.79
C GLU A 429 -12.72 9.75 -13.64
N ARG A 430 -13.68 9.77 -14.58
CA ARG A 430 -13.89 10.83 -15.58
C ARG A 430 -13.92 12.25 -14.98
N ALA A 431 -14.48 12.40 -13.78
CA ALA A 431 -14.59 13.68 -13.09
C ALA A 431 -13.25 14.28 -12.64
N THR A 432 -12.19 13.46 -12.53
CA THR A 432 -10.87 13.91 -12.05
C THR A 432 -9.81 14.03 -13.16
N VAL A 433 -10.07 13.43 -14.32
CA VAL A 433 -9.14 13.41 -15.46
C VAL A 433 -8.75 14.81 -15.92
N LEU A 434 -9.69 15.76 -15.94
CA LEU A 434 -9.40 17.14 -16.34
C LEU A 434 -8.39 17.81 -15.39
N ALA A 435 -8.58 17.66 -14.07
CA ALA A 435 -7.70 18.26 -13.07
C ALA A 435 -6.26 17.71 -13.18
N VAL A 436 -6.12 16.40 -13.42
CA VAL A 436 -4.82 15.76 -13.61
C VAL A 436 -4.15 16.19 -14.90
N THR A 437 -4.92 16.32 -15.98
CA THR A 437 -4.45 16.84 -17.27
C THR A 437 -3.88 18.24 -17.14
N LEU A 438 -4.59 19.12 -16.43
CA LEU A 438 -4.10 20.48 -16.15
C LEU A 438 -2.84 20.46 -15.26
N ASN A 439 -2.79 19.59 -14.26
CA ASN A 439 -1.61 19.44 -13.39
C ASN A 439 -0.36 19.03 -14.19
N GLY A 440 -0.50 18.12 -15.16
CA GLY A 440 0.60 17.74 -16.07
C GLY A 440 1.04 18.89 -17.00
N GLY A 441 0.08 19.70 -17.47
CA GLY A 441 0.37 20.93 -18.21
C GLY A 441 1.18 21.93 -17.38
N VAL A 442 0.76 22.18 -16.14
CA VAL A 442 1.46 23.05 -15.18
C VAL A 442 2.88 22.54 -14.93
N ALA A 443 3.04 21.23 -14.71
CA ALA A 443 4.35 20.60 -14.51
C ALA A 443 5.30 20.88 -15.68
N TRP A 444 4.80 20.74 -16.91
CA TRP A 444 5.59 21.00 -18.12
C TRP A 444 5.95 22.48 -18.28
N VAL A 445 5.03 23.40 -17.97
CA VAL A 445 5.29 24.84 -17.97
C VAL A 445 6.39 25.20 -16.97
N VAL A 446 6.32 24.66 -15.75
CA VAL A 446 7.32 24.92 -14.71
C VAL A 446 8.68 24.36 -15.12
N PHE A 447 8.72 23.12 -15.61
CA PHE A 447 9.94 22.54 -16.14
C PHE A 447 10.54 23.41 -17.26
N GLY A 448 9.72 23.81 -18.23
CA GLY A 448 10.14 24.67 -19.35
C GLY A 448 10.68 26.02 -18.88
N ALA A 449 10.00 26.67 -17.94
CA ALA A 449 10.44 27.93 -17.36
C ALA A 449 11.78 27.78 -16.63
N MET A 450 11.92 26.79 -15.74
CA MET A 450 13.14 26.60 -14.96
C MET A 450 14.33 26.17 -15.81
N ALA A 451 14.13 25.24 -16.74
CA ALA A 451 15.20 24.72 -17.59
C ALA A 451 15.64 25.72 -18.68
N ARG A 452 14.70 26.43 -19.32
CA ARG A 452 15.04 27.35 -20.43
C ARG A 452 15.27 28.78 -19.99
N THR A 453 14.38 29.34 -19.17
CA THR A 453 14.48 30.76 -18.75
C THR A 453 15.32 30.93 -17.50
N GLY A 454 15.28 29.95 -16.58
CA GLY A 454 16.03 29.99 -15.32
C GLY A 454 17.47 29.45 -15.41
N GLY A 455 17.86 28.82 -16.52
CA GLY A 455 19.21 28.26 -16.69
C GLY A 455 19.57 27.13 -15.72
N LEU A 456 18.57 26.53 -15.06
CA LEU A 456 18.79 25.43 -14.12
C LEU A 456 19.08 24.12 -14.85
N SER A 457 19.78 23.20 -14.19
CA SER A 457 20.01 21.88 -14.76
C SER A 457 18.67 21.15 -15.00
N PRO A 458 18.54 20.35 -16.08
CA PRO A 458 17.30 19.63 -16.37
C PRO A 458 16.82 18.75 -15.21
N VAL A 459 17.76 18.14 -14.48
CA VAL A 459 17.45 17.31 -13.31
C VAL A 459 16.83 18.14 -12.19
N ALA A 460 17.38 19.32 -11.89
CA ALA A 460 16.83 20.21 -10.87
C ALA A 460 15.45 20.77 -11.27
N ALA A 461 15.31 21.20 -12.52
CA ALA A 461 14.03 21.67 -13.06
C ALA A 461 12.94 20.59 -12.99
N THR A 462 13.29 19.34 -13.34
CA THR A 462 12.38 18.20 -13.23
C THR A 462 12.02 17.90 -11.78
N ALA A 463 12.97 17.95 -10.84
CA ALA A 463 12.70 17.75 -9.41
C ALA A 463 11.69 18.77 -8.88
N THR A 464 11.85 20.05 -9.23
CA THR A 464 10.93 21.11 -8.79
C THR A 464 9.55 20.96 -9.43
N ALA A 465 9.47 20.70 -10.73
CA ALA A 465 8.20 20.46 -11.42
C ALA A 465 7.46 19.25 -10.84
N ALA A 466 8.18 18.15 -10.59
CA ALA A 466 7.66 16.95 -9.94
C ALA A 466 7.18 17.23 -8.51
N GLY A 467 7.88 18.09 -7.77
CA GLY A 467 7.46 18.58 -6.46
C GLY A 467 6.14 19.33 -6.49
N LEU A 468 5.90 20.17 -7.50
CA LEU A 468 4.59 20.81 -7.65
C LEU A 468 3.49 19.81 -8.03
N VAL A 469 3.81 18.81 -8.85
CA VAL A 469 2.85 17.71 -9.14
C VAL A 469 2.47 16.97 -7.86
N GLY A 470 3.44 16.64 -7.00
CA GLY A 470 3.18 16.02 -5.70
C GLY A 470 2.36 16.92 -4.78
N LEU A 471 2.72 18.21 -4.69
CA LEU A 471 2.00 19.20 -3.88
C LEU A 471 0.53 19.33 -4.30
N PHE A 472 0.27 19.58 -5.59
CA PHE A 472 -1.10 19.71 -6.10
C PHE A 472 -1.85 18.39 -6.09
N GLY A 473 -1.17 17.28 -6.38
CA GLY A 473 -1.78 15.96 -6.35
C GLY A 473 -2.28 15.59 -4.94
N GLN A 474 -1.49 15.89 -3.92
CA GLN A 474 -1.87 15.71 -2.52
C GLN A 474 -2.96 16.69 -2.06
N LEU A 475 -2.99 17.90 -2.63
CA LEU A 475 -4.06 18.86 -2.36
C LEU A 475 -5.40 18.40 -2.95
N PHE A 476 -5.41 17.98 -4.22
CA PHE A 476 -6.62 17.49 -4.88
C PHE A 476 -7.16 16.21 -4.23
N SER A 477 -6.28 15.32 -3.78
CA SER A 477 -6.69 14.10 -3.09
C SER A 477 -7.41 14.39 -1.79
N ARG A 478 -6.99 15.44 -1.06
CA ARG A 478 -7.65 15.91 0.17
C ARG A 478 -9.03 16.50 -0.08
N TYR A 479 -9.22 17.27 -1.14
CA TYR A 479 -10.55 17.79 -1.50
C TYR A 479 -11.55 16.72 -1.92
N ARG A 480 -11.07 15.53 -2.30
CA ARG A 480 -11.89 14.42 -2.79
C ARG A 480 -11.86 13.18 -1.88
N TYR A 481 -11.25 13.28 -0.69
CA TYR A 481 -11.13 12.20 0.30
C TYR A 481 -10.65 10.87 -0.31
N THR A 482 -9.67 10.94 -1.21
CA THR A 482 -9.18 9.79 -1.99
C THR A 482 -7.66 9.72 -2.00
N SER A 483 -7.10 8.70 -2.65
CA SER A 483 -5.65 8.57 -2.84
C SER A 483 -5.06 9.72 -3.65
N SER A 484 -3.80 10.06 -3.40
CA SER A 484 -3.03 11.00 -4.21
C SER A 484 -2.39 10.37 -5.45
N LEU A 485 -2.24 9.05 -5.50
CA LEU A 485 -1.66 8.36 -6.65
C LEU A 485 -2.35 8.70 -7.98
N PRO A 486 -3.69 8.72 -8.08
CA PRO A 486 -4.40 9.12 -9.30
C PRO A 486 -4.04 10.53 -9.80
N PHE A 487 -3.70 11.45 -8.90
CA PHE A 487 -3.40 12.83 -9.27
C PHE A 487 -1.94 13.07 -9.63
N ILE A 488 -1.06 12.13 -9.29
CA ILE A 488 0.39 12.25 -9.44
C ILE A 488 0.88 11.44 -10.64
N THR A 489 0.49 10.17 -10.73
CA THR A 489 1.12 9.21 -11.66
C THR A 489 1.00 9.59 -13.12
N ALA A 490 -0.14 10.11 -13.57
CA ALA A 490 -0.29 10.57 -14.95
C ALA A 490 0.36 11.95 -15.19
N ALA A 491 0.30 12.84 -14.19
CA ALA A 491 0.78 14.22 -14.28
C ALA A 491 2.32 14.31 -14.38
N ILE A 492 3.05 13.34 -13.85
CA ILE A 492 4.51 13.24 -14.04
C ILE A 492 4.92 12.73 -15.42
N GLY A 493 3.99 12.16 -16.20
CA GLY A 493 4.26 11.52 -17.50
C GLY A 493 5.15 12.35 -18.44
N PRO A 494 4.88 13.65 -18.65
CA PRO A 494 5.70 14.50 -19.50
C PRO A 494 7.15 14.67 -19.03
N LEU A 495 7.42 14.51 -17.73
CA LEU A 495 8.74 14.70 -17.14
C LEU A 495 9.62 13.44 -17.22
N LEU A 496 9.06 12.31 -17.66
CA LEU A 496 9.78 11.04 -17.71
C LEU A 496 10.97 11.09 -18.69
N PRO A 497 12.07 10.39 -18.39
CA PRO A 497 13.32 10.51 -19.14
C PRO A 497 13.37 9.68 -20.44
N GLY A 498 12.31 9.67 -21.25
CA GLY A 498 12.25 8.76 -22.41
C GLY A 498 13.33 9.02 -23.48
N SER A 499 13.69 10.29 -23.72
CA SER A 499 14.76 10.67 -24.66
C SER A 499 16.14 10.19 -24.21
N ALA A 500 16.45 10.36 -22.92
CA ALA A 500 17.70 9.91 -22.32
C ALA A 500 17.81 8.37 -22.35
N THR A 501 16.68 7.67 -22.14
CA THR A 501 16.62 6.22 -22.34
C THR A 501 16.92 5.83 -23.79
N TYR A 502 16.26 6.46 -24.78
CA TYR A 502 16.50 6.15 -26.19
C TYR A 502 17.96 6.31 -26.60
N PHE A 503 18.57 7.47 -26.33
CA PHE A 503 19.96 7.71 -26.72
C PHE A 503 20.95 6.80 -25.97
N GLY A 504 20.59 6.41 -24.74
CA GLY A 504 21.33 5.39 -24.00
C GLY A 504 21.35 4.05 -24.74
N LEU A 505 20.18 3.59 -25.18
CA LEU A 505 20.02 2.35 -25.92
C LEU A 505 20.66 2.39 -27.30
N LEU A 506 20.54 3.52 -28.00
CA LEU A 506 21.14 3.71 -29.30
C LEU A 506 22.68 3.65 -29.22
N GLY A 507 23.27 4.32 -28.22
CA GLY A 507 24.72 4.26 -27.99
C GLY A 507 25.20 2.83 -27.72
N VAL A 508 24.46 2.05 -26.93
CA VAL A 508 24.75 0.61 -26.72
C VAL A 508 24.64 -0.18 -28.03
N ALA A 509 23.60 0.06 -28.84
CA ALA A 509 23.39 -0.63 -30.12
C ALA A 509 24.49 -0.33 -31.15
N GLN A 510 25.06 0.88 -31.12
CA GLN A 510 26.12 1.35 -32.02
C GLN A 510 27.53 1.13 -31.46
N ASN A 511 27.67 0.44 -30.33
CA ASN A 511 28.95 0.20 -29.65
C ASN A 511 29.65 1.48 -29.15
N GLU A 512 28.91 2.57 -28.91
CA GLU A 512 29.36 3.81 -28.27
C GLU A 512 29.04 3.80 -26.76
N LEU A 513 29.67 2.89 -26.01
CA LEU A 513 29.32 2.60 -24.61
C LEU A 513 29.42 3.81 -23.68
N ASP A 514 30.44 4.67 -23.83
CA ASP A 514 30.62 5.83 -22.95
C ASP A 514 29.44 6.82 -23.05
N ARG A 515 29.02 7.13 -24.28
CA ARG A 515 27.86 8.01 -24.54
C ARG A 515 26.56 7.34 -24.12
N GLY A 516 26.41 6.04 -24.39
CA GLY A 516 25.25 5.25 -23.99
C GLY A 516 25.06 5.25 -22.47
N LEU A 517 26.11 4.93 -21.72
CA LEU A 517 26.11 4.90 -20.25
C LEU A 517 25.86 6.29 -19.64
N ALA A 518 26.43 7.36 -20.22
CA ALA A 518 26.17 8.74 -19.76
C ALA A 518 24.71 9.17 -19.95
N SER A 519 24.07 8.75 -21.04
CA SER A 519 22.65 9.03 -21.27
C SER A 519 21.75 8.21 -20.33
N LEU A 520 22.09 6.94 -20.09
CA LEU A 520 21.38 6.10 -19.14
C LEU A 520 21.51 6.62 -17.70
N SER A 521 22.69 7.08 -17.29
CA SER A 521 22.87 7.67 -15.96
C SER A 521 22.04 8.95 -15.79
N THR A 522 21.92 9.76 -16.84
CA THR A 522 21.02 10.92 -16.87
C THR A 522 19.56 10.51 -16.73
N ALA A 523 19.14 9.43 -17.38
CA ALA A 523 17.78 8.91 -17.26
C ALA A 523 17.49 8.45 -15.82
N VAL A 524 18.40 7.71 -15.19
CA VAL A 524 18.29 7.28 -13.80
C VAL A 524 18.25 8.47 -12.84
N ALA A 525 19.14 9.44 -13.02
CA ALA A 525 19.17 10.66 -12.20
C ALA A 525 17.86 11.45 -12.29
N THR A 526 17.29 11.57 -13.50
CA THR A 526 16.01 12.24 -13.74
C THR A 526 14.85 11.45 -13.11
N ALA A 527 14.83 10.13 -13.25
CA ALA A 527 13.82 9.25 -12.64
C ALA A 527 13.83 9.39 -11.11
N LEU A 528 15.00 9.40 -10.48
CA LEU A 528 15.15 9.60 -9.04
C LEU A 528 14.73 11.02 -8.62
N ALA A 529 15.08 12.04 -9.40
CA ALA A 529 14.68 13.41 -9.17
C ALA A 529 13.15 13.59 -9.21
N ILE A 530 12.45 12.94 -10.15
CA ILE A 530 10.97 12.92 -10.19
C ILE A 530 10.43 12.33 -8.90
N ALA A 531 10.93 11.17 -8.51
CA ALA A 531 10.40 10.43 -7.38
C ALA A 531 10.63 11.15 -6.04
N ILE A 532 11.83 11.71 -5.83
CA ILE A 532 12.13 12.55 -4.66
C ILE A 532 11.29 13.83 -4.69
N GLY A 533 11.21 14.50 -5.83
CA GLY A 533 10.43 15.73 -6.02
C GLY A 533 8.97 15.52 -5.62
N VAL A 534 8.30 14.53 -6.23
CA VAL A 534 6.91 14.16 -5.91
C VAL A 534 6.73 13.93 -4.41
N ASN A 535 7.58 13.10 -3.79
CA ASN A 535 7.43 12.78 -2.37
C ASN A 535 7.60 14.02 -1.49
N LEU A 536 8.60 14.86 -1.77
CA LEU A 536 8.82 16.11 -1.06
C LEU A 536 7.62 17.06 -1.19
N GLY A 537 7.06 17.18 -2.39
CA GLY A 537 5.85 17.97 -2.64
C GLY A 537 4.65 17.48 -1.83
N SER A 538 4.41 16.16 -1.81
CA SER A 538 3.36 15.54 -1.02
C SER A 538 3.56 15.74 0.48
N GLU A 539 4.79 15.64 0.99
CA GLU A 539 5.12 15.94 2.39
C GLU A 539 4.91 17.42 2.74
N ILE A 540 5.30 18.35 1.87
CA ILE A 540 5.07 19.79 2.06
C ILE A 540 3.56 20.07 2.13
N SER A 541 2.77 19.51 1.20
CA SER A 541 1.31 19.65 1.25
C SER A 541 0.75 19.18 2.59
N ARG A 542 1.30 18.09 3.14
CA ARG A 542 0.84 17.53 4.42
C ARG A 542 1.22 18.39 5.62
N LEU A 543 2.43 18.96 5.62
CA LEU A 543 2.96 19.76 6.72
C LEU A 543 2.31 21.14 6.82
N PHE A 544 2.08 21.80 5.68
CA PHE A 544 1.69 23.21 5.66
C PHE A 544 0.20 23.45 5.43
N MET A 545 -0.50 22.54 4.76
CA MET A 545 -1.93 22.73 4.49
C MET A 545 -2.78 22.05 5.55
N ARG A 546 -3.54 22.87 6.28
CA ARG A 546 -4.61 22.42 7.18
C ARG A 546 -5.85 22.06 6.34
N VAL A 547 -6.62 21.09 6.80
CA VAL A 547 -7.95 20.82 6.21
C VAL A 547 -8.80 22.10 6.33
N PRO A 548 -9.57 22.48 5.30
CA PRO A 548 -10.59 23.52 5.47
C PRO A 548 -11.53 23.14 6.62
N GLY A 549 -11.52 23.90 7.70
CA GLY A 549 -12.33 23.64 8.91
C GLY A 549 -11.54 23.24 10.16
N ALA A 550 -10.28 22.80 10.03
CA ALA A 550 -9.48 22.36 11.17
C ALA A 550 -9.05 23.51 12.09
N VAL A 551 -9.72 23.66 13.25
CA VAL A 551 -9.31 24.61 14.30
C VAL A 551 -8.29 23.95 15.22
N GLY A 552 -7.01 24.37 15.10
CA GLY A 552 -5.96 24.15 16.10
C GLY A 552 -5.57 22.69 16.37
N GLY A 553 -4.48 22.22 15.76
CA GLY A 553 -3.92 20.88 15.99
C GLY A 553 -2.40 20.86 16.15
N ALA A 554 -1.91 19.99 17.04
CA ALA A 554 -0.50 19.87 17.42
C ALA A 554 0.43 19.55 16.24
N ASN A 555 1.55 20.26 16.16
CA ASN A 555 2.60 20.02 15.18
C ASN A 555 3.08 18.57 15.26
N ARG A 556 3.20 17.91 14.09
CA ARG A 556 3.88 16.62 13.91
C ARG A 556 5.24 16.70 14.60
N ARG A 557 5.45 15.92 15.67
CA ARG A 557 6.80 15.74 16.23
C ARG A 557 7.61 15.01 15.18
N ALA A 558 8.65 15.66 14.64
CA ALA A 558 9.60 15.01 13.75
C ALA A 558 10.20 13.80 14.47
N ALA A 559 10.42 12.70 13.75
CA ALA A 559 11.17 11.57 14.30
C ALA A 559 12.50 12.09 14.83
N LYS A 560 12.77 11.83 16.12
CA LYS A 560 14.03 12.25 16.76
C LYS A 560 15.15 11.58 15.96
N ARG A 561 16.10 12.36 15.44
CA ARG A 561 17.24 11.86 14.67
C ARG A 561 17.92 10.74 15.46
N THR A 562 17.76 9.49 15.02
CA THR A 562 18.54 8.36 15.51
C THR A 562 19.95 8.56 14.98
N ARG A 563 20.82 9.21 15.76
CA ARG A 563 22.25 9.14 15.50
C ARG A 563 22.61 7.67 15.74
N GLY A 564 23.01 6.96 14.68
CA GLY A 564 23.56 5.62 14.81
C GLY A 564 24.77 5.71 15.74
N PHE A 565 24.63 5.14 16.92
CA PHE A 565 25.72 4.85 17.84
C PHE A 565 25.83 3.34 17.91
#